data_AF-G7Z5M5-F1
#
_entry.id   AF-G7Z5M5-F1
#
_cell.length_a   1.000
_cell.length_b   1.000
_cell.length_c   1.000
_cell.angle_alpha   90.00
_cell.angle_beta   90.00
_cell.angle_gamma   90.00
#
_symmetry.space_group_name_H-M   'P 1'
#
loop_
_entity.id
_entity.type
_entity.pdbx_description
1 polymer ?
#
loop_
_entity_poly.entity_id
_entity_poly.type
_entity_poly.pdbx_seq_one_letter_code
_entity_poly.pdbx_strand_id
1 'polypeptide(L)'
;MKNGDPALPEFSFSTDVWSRIFSEYVRFLWKACGVFGLSQKHIEYSDRELALAVKEAEIDIRAMLARRSKSRGVSRGKIAGVLAFRLSRFKIVHFKEEAWDNSHFHLVQELAATLLVRKLFVQRQVPEANILELSYQLSRRHANQETAGLFFDAFVAEGG
;
A
#
# COMPACT_ATOMS: atom_id res chain seq x y z
N MET A 1 1.82 -15.38 -38.11
CA MET A 1 2.01 -14.88 -36.73
C MET A 1 0.80 -14.04 -36.32
N LYS A 2 -0.01 -14.54 -35.39
CA LYS A 2 -0.97 -13.73 -34.62
C LYS A 2 -0.82 -14.13 -33.15
N ASN A 3 0.23 -13.64 -32.52
CA ASN A 3 0.33 -13.66 -31.07
C ASN A 3 -0.52 -12.49 -30.57
N GLY A 4 -1.82 -12.70 -30.44
CA GLY A 4 -2.64 -11.82 -29.62
C GLY A 4 -2.30 -12.16 -28.18
N ASP A 5 -1.57 -11.28 -27.50
CA ASP A 5 -1.44 -11.39 -26.05
C ASP A 5 -2.85 -11.51 -25.47
N PRO A 6 -3.14 -12.52 -24.63
CA PRO A 6 -4.44 -12.61 -24.00
C PRO A 6 -4.67 -11.33 -23.20
N ALA A 7 -5.79 -10.65 -23.46
CA ALA A 7 -6.17 -9.47 -22.69
C ALA A 7 -6.11 -9.83 -21.20
N LEU A 8 -5.41 -8.99 -20.41
CA LEU A 8 -5.34 -9.20 -18.96
C LEU A 8 -6.77 -9.24 -18.40
N PRO A 9 -7.05 -10.12 -17.41
CA PRO A 9 -8.34 -10.14 -16.75
C PRO A 9 -8.64 -8.77 -16.14
N GLU A 10 -9.92 -8.39 -16.14
CA GLU A 10 -10.34 -7.12 -15.57
C GLU A 10 -10.25 -7.14 -14.04
N PHE A 11 -9.62 -6.11 -13.49
CA PHE A 11 -9.66 -5.77 -12.08
C PHE A 11 -9.56 -4.26 -11.94
N SER A 12 -10.44 -3.72 -11.12
CA SER A 12 -10.38 -2.36 -10.61
C SER A 12 -10.90 -2.37 -9.18
N PHE A 13 -10.38 -1.47 -8.36
CA PHE A 13 -11.01 -1.19 -7.09
C PHE A 13 -12.39 -0.56 -7.35
N SER A 14 -13.37 -0.89 -6.50
CA SER A 14 -14.67 -0.21 -6.56
C SER A 14 -14.53 1.30 -6.30
N THR A 15 -15.49 2.09 -6.75
CA THR A 15 -15.52 3.53 -6.50
C THR A 15 -15.48 3.87 -5.00
N ASP A 16 -16.12 3.06 -4.15
CA ASP A 16 -16.04 3.20 -2.69
C ASP A 16 -14.62 3.01 -2.17
N VAL A 17 -13.94 1.93 -2.59
CA VAL A 17 -12.56 1.66 -2.18
C VAL A 17 -11.64 2.77 -2.68
N TRP A 18 -11.81 3.25 -3.92
CA TRP A 18 -11.09 4.41 -4.44
C TRP A 18 -11.29 5.64 -3.57
N SER A 19 -12.53 6.03 -3.28
CA SER A 19 -12.82 7.20 -2.44
C SER A 19 -12.20 7.08 -1.04
N ARG A 20 -12.27 5.88 -0.45
CA ARG A 20 -11.68 5.58 0.84
C ARG A 20 -10.17 5.63 0.82
N ILE A 21 -9.50 5.16 -0.23
CA ILE A 21 -8.04 5.28 -0.35
C ILE A 21 -7.62 6.75 -0.23
N PHE A 22 -8.26 7.66 -0.96
CA PHE A 22 -7.87 9.08 -0.96
C PHE A 22 -8.16 9.77 0.37
N SER A 23 -9.39 9.60 0.88
CA SER A 23 -9.80 10.23 2.14
C SER A 23 -9.02 9.70 3.35
N GLU A 24 -8.72 8.40 3.38
CA GLU A 24 -8.05 7.76 4.50
C GLU A 24 -6.52 7.86 4.42
N TYR A 25 -5.93 7.90 3.23
CA TYR A 25 -4.47 8.00 3.07
C TYR A 25 -3.92 9.25 3.74
N VAL A 26 -4.54 10.41 3.46
CA VAL A 26 -4.13 11.69 4.05
C VAL A 26 -4.27 11.67 5.58
N ARG A 27 -5.35 11.07 6.09
CA ARG A 27 -5.53 10.88 7.54
C ARG A 27 -4.42 10.02 8.15
N PHE A 28 -4.05 8.92 7.50
CA PHE A 28 -2.97 8.05 7.97
C PHE A 28 -1.58 8.65 7.80
N LEU A 29 -1.39 9.52 6.80
CA LEU A 29 -0.18 10.32 6.65
C LEU A 29 0.03 11.23 7.87
N TRP A 30 -1.01 11.95 8.28
CA TRP A 30 -0.96 12.79 9.49
C TRP A 30 -0.75 11.97 10.77
N LYS A 31 -1.37 10.79 10.85
CA LYS A 31 -1.13 9.87 11.96
C LYS A 31 0.34 9.42 12.00
N ALA A 32 0.93 9.07 10.86
CA ALA A 32 2.32 8.66 10.77
C ALA A 32 3.27 9.80 11.16
N CYS A 33 3.00 11.04 10.75
CA CYS A 33 3.71 12.22 11.23
C CYS A 33 3.70 12.32 12.76
N GLY A 34 2.53 12.13 13.39
CA GLY A 34 2.39 12.14 14.85
C GLY A 34 3.22 11.06 15.54
N VAL A 35 3.26 9.84 14.98
CA VAL A 35 4.06 8.73 15.51
C VAL A 35 5.56 9.07 15.52
N PHE A 36 6.06 9.75 14.49
CA PHE A 36 7.48 10.09 14.37
C PHE A 36 7.83 11.48 14.88
N GLY A 37 6.90 12.21 15.48
CA GLY A 37 7.13 13.59 15.94
C GLY A 37 7.47 14.57 14.82
N LEU A 38 6.98 14.32 13.59
CA LEU A 38 7.20 15.17 12.44
C LEU A 38 6.06 16.19 12.30
N SER A 39 6.40 17.47 12.16
CA SER A 39 5.40 18.51 11.93
C SER A 39 4.77 18.38 10.54
N GLN A 40 3.43 18.43 10.47
CA GLN A 40 2.68 18.33 9.21
C GLN A 40 3.04 19.44 8.22
N LYS A 41 3.46 20.62 8.71
CA LYS A 41 3.86 21.76 7.85
C LYS A 41 5.14 21.51 7.03
N HIS A 42 5.93 20.50 7.43
CA HIS A 42 7.18 20.11 6.76
C HIS A 42 6.96 19.06 5.66
N ILE A 43 5.71 18.66 5.41
CA ILE A 43 5.40 17.71 4.36
C ILE A 43 4.35 18.25 3.41
N GLU A 44 4.49 17.86 2.15
CA GLU A 44 3.52 18.08 1.08
C GLU A 44 3.20 16.71 0.47
N TYR A 45 2.01 16.56 -0.13
CA TYR A 45 1.65 15.32 -0.80
C TYR A 45 0.99 15.58 -2.15
N SER A 46 1.10 14.61 -3.05
CA SER A 46 0.60 14.68 -4.42
C SER A 46 -0.56 13.71 -4.63
N ASP A 47 -1.77 14.26 -4.81
CA ASP A 47 -2.96 13.48 -5.20
C ASP A 47 -2.76 12.76 -6.53
N ARG A 48 -2.00 13.36 -7.45
CA ARG A 48 -1.67 12.76 -8.74
C ARG A 48 -0.82 11.51 -8.56
N GLU A 49 0.24 11.59 -7.75
CA GLU A 49 1.12 10.44 -7.50
C GLU A 49 0.39 9.35 -6.72
N LEU A 50 -0.50 9.72 -5.78
CA LEU A 50 -1.39 8.79 -5.11
C LEU A 50 -2.29 8.06 -6.12
N ALA A 51 -2.94 8.78 -7.03
CA ALA A 51 -3.78 8.18 -8.07
C ALA A 51 -3.00 7.23 -8.99
N LEU A 52 -1.79 7.61 -9.38
CA LEU A 52 -0.92 6.76 -10.19
C LEU A 52 -0.51 5.49 -9.44
N ALA A 53 -0.15 5.59 -8.16
CA ALA A 53 0.19 4.43 -7.34
C ALA A 53 -0.96 3.41 -7.25
N VAL A 54 -2.20 3.90 -7.10
CA VAL A 54 -3.39 3.03 -7.07
C VAL A 54 -3.63 2.36 -8.42
N LYS A 55 -3.49 3.10 -9.55
CA LYS A 55 -3.62 2.52 -10.90
C LYS A 55 -2.56 1.46 -11.17
N GLU A 56 -1.32 1.70 -10.76
CA GLU A 56 -0.25 0.69 -10.87
C GLU A 56 -0.53 -0.55 -10.02
N ALA A 57 -1.13 -0.37 -8.83
CA ALA A 57 -1.57 -1.51 -8.03
C ALA A 57 -2.64 -2.34 -8.74
N GLU A 58 -3.61 -1.70 -9.41
CA GLU A 58 -4.60 -2.41 -10.23
C GLU A 58 -3.95 -3.15 -11.41
N ILE A 59 -2.96 -2.56 -12.07
CA ILE A 59 -2.19 -3.21 -13.15
C ILE A 59 -1.49 -4.46 -12.62
N ASP A 60 -0.82 -4.37 -11.48
CA ASP A 60 -0.14 -5.52 -10.85
C ASP A 60 -1.10 -6.64 -10.48
N ILE A 61 -2.27 -6.30 -9.93
CA ILE A 61 -3.29 -7.29 -9.57
C ILE A 61 -3.84 -7.98 -10.81
N ARG A 62 -4.08 -7.24 -11.90
CA ARG A 62 -4.46 -7.82 -13.20
C ARG A 62 -3.40 -8.78 -13.73
N ALA A 63 -2.13 -8.41 -13.66
CA ALA A 63 -1.02 -9.29 -14.04
C ALA A 63 -0.93 -10.53 -13.13
N MET A 64 -1.21 -10.41 -11.83
CA MET A 64 -1.29 -11.55 -10.91
C MET A 64 -2.45 -12.49 -11.24
N LEU A 65 -3.63 -11.95 -11.55
CA LEU A 65 -4.80 -12.72 -11.97
C LEU A 65 -4.53 -13.47 -13.28
N ALA A 66 -3.86 -12.84 -14.25
CA ALA A 66 -3.51 -13.47 -15.53
C ALA A 66 -2.58 -14.68 -15.36
N ARG A 67 -1.65 -14.61 -14.40
CA ARG A 67 -0.67 -15.69 -14.14
C ARG A 67 -1.24 -16.86 -13.35
N ARG A 68 -2.39 -16.70 -12.69
CA ARG A 68 -3.01 -17.77 -11.90
C ARG A 68 -3.97 -18.57 -12.77
N SER A 69 -3.97 -19.89 -12.60
CA SER A 69 -4.99 -20.75 -13.20
C SER A 69 -6.38 -20.32 -12.71
N LYS A 70 -7.40 -20.44 -13.58
CA LYS A 70 -8.79 -20.00 -13.35
C LYS A 70 -9.42 -20.45 -12.01
N SER A 71 -8.81 -21.40 -11.30
CA SER A 71 -9.32 -21.98 -10.06
C SER A 71 -8.90 -21.27 -8.77
N ARG A 72 -7.96 -20.31 -8.78
CA ARG A 72 -7.53 -19.58 -7.58
C ARG A 72 -7.41 -18.08 -7.83
N GLY A 73 -8.35 -17.31 -7.27
CA GLY A 73 -8.28 -15.84 -7.27
C GLY A 73 -7.05 -15.27 -6.54
N VAL A 74 -7.01 -13.94 -6.44
CA VAL A 74 -6.01 -13.22 -5.62
C VAL A 74 -6.61 -13.01 -4.22
N SER A 75 -5.86 -13.41 -3.18
CA SER A 75 -6.30 -13.23 -1.79
C SER A 75 -6.33 -11.74 -1.42
N ARG A 76 -7.17 -11.38 -0.44
CA ARG A 76 -7.26 -10.00 0.04
C ARG A 76 -5.94 -9.49 0.59
N GLY A 77 -5.14 -10.34 1.26
CA GLY A 77 -3.84 -9.94 1.76
C GLY A 77 -2.85 -9.64 0.63
N LYS A 78 -2.89 -10.39 -0.47
CA LYS A 78 -2.12 -10.04 -1.69
C LYS A 78 -2.54 -8.72 -2.30
N ILE A 79 -3.85 -8.44 -2.40
CA ILE A 79 -4.34 -7.14 -2.85
C ILE A 79 -3.81 -6.02 -1.94
N ALA A 80 -3.88 -6.21 -0.62
CA ALA A 80 -3.38 -5.26 0.37
C ALA A 80 -1.86 -5.05 0.25
N GLY A 81 -1.10 -6.13 0.05
CA GLY A 81 0.36 -6.11 -0.12
C GLY A 81 0.80 -5.36 -1.37
N VAL A 82 0.16 -5.60 -2.51
CA VAL A 82 0.42 -4.86 -3.76
C VAL A 82 0.13 -3.38 -3.58
N LEU A 83 -1.02 -3.02 -2.99
CA LEU A 83 -1.37 -1.63 -2.78
C LEU A 83 -0.39 -0.93 -1.82
N ALA A 84 -0.06 -1.54 -0.68
CA ALA A 84 0.92 -0.99 0.26
C ALA A 84 2.30 -0.81 -0.38
N PHE A 85 2.74 -1.81 -1.16
CA PHE A 85 3.99 -1.74 -1.88
C PHE A 85 4.00 -0.56 -2.87
N ARG A 86 2.97 -0.41 -3.71
CA ARG A 86 2.89 0.69 -4.67
C ARG A 86 2.82 2.05 -3.99
N LEU A 87 1.99 2.20 -2.97
CA LEU A 87 1.93 3.43 -2.18
C LEU A 87 3.29 3.77 -1.53
N SER A 88 4.07 2.77 -1.11
CA SER A 88 5.40 3.01 -0.54
C SER A 88 6.46 3.42 -1.56
N ARG A 89 6.32 3.05 -2.84
CA ARG A 89 7.36 3.27 -3.86
C ARG A 89 7.18 4.56 -4.65
N PHE A 90 5.96 5.08 -4.73
CA PHE A 90 5.66 6.31 -5.45
C PHE A 90 6.16 7.55 -4.70
N LYS A 91 6.35 8.67 -5.40
CA LYS A 91 6.77 9.93 -4.79
C LYS A 91 5.54 10.71 -4.30
N ILE A 92 4.74 10.08 -3.42
CA ILE A 92 3.48 10.65 -2.95
C ILE A 92 3.75 11.75 -1.94
N VAL A 93 4.70 11.54 -1.03
CA VAL A 93 5.06 12.47 0.04
C VAL A 93 6.38 13.16 -0.30
N HIS A 94 6.38 14.49 -0.16
CA HIS A 94 7.55 15.34 -0.33
C HIS A 94 7.89 16.00 1.00
N PHE A 95 9.18 15.96 1.35
CA PHE A 95 9.67 16.48 2.62
C PHE A 95 10.44 17.78 2.38
N LYS A 96 10.12 18.81 3.15
CA LYS A 96 10.91 20.05 3.20
C LYS A 96 12.22 19.81 3.96
N GLU A 97 13.19 20.69 3.79
CA GLU A 97 14.51 20.58 4.41
C GLU A 97 14.43 20.44 5.94
N GLU A 98 13.49 21.14 6.58
CA GLU A 98 13.26 21.09 8.04
C GLU A 98 12.77 19.72 8.54
N ALA A 99 12.35 18.82 7.64
CA ALA A 99 12.04 17.44 8.01
C ALA A 99 13.30 16.57 8.13
N TRP A 100 14.43 16.97 7.54
CA TRP A 100 15.61 16.12 7.39
C TRP A 100 16.33 15.85 8.71
N ASP A 101 16.16 16.74 9.70
CA ASP A 101 16.66 16.55 11.06
C ASP A 101 15.95 15.41 11.81
N ASN A 102 14.79 14.96 11.33
CA ASN A 102 14.07 13.83 11.90
C ASN A 102 14.55 12.51 11.30
N SER A 103 15.29 11.69 12.04
CA SER A 103 15.85 10.43 11.54
C SER A 103 14.84 9.42 10.99
N HIS A 104 13.54 9.60 11.26
CA HIS A 104 12.45 8.71 10.83
C HIS A 104 11.55 9.31 9.74
N PHE A 105 11.87 10.49 9.18
CA PHE A 105 11.00 11.13 8.16
C PHE A 105 10.72 10.17 6.98
N HIS A 106 11.71 9.37 6.60
CA HIS A 106 11.64 8.37 5.53
C HIS A 106 10.68 7.19 5.78
N LEU A 107 10.08 7.07 6.97
CA LEU A 107 9.11 6.01 7.31
C LEU A 107 7.65 6.49 7.24
N VAL A 108 7.43 7.79 7.10
CA VAL A 108 6.09 8.40 7.18
C VAL A 108 5.17 7.85 6.08
N GLN A 109 5.66 7.77 4.84
CA GLN A 109 4.88 7.27 3.70
C GLN A 109 4.56 5.77 3.85
N GLU A 110 5.56 4.97 4.21
CA GLU A 110 5.42 3.54 4.42
C GLU A 110 4.42 3.21 5.53
N LEU A 111 4.50 3.92 6.67
CA LEU A 111 3.57 3.72 7.77
C LEU A 111 2.15 4.15 7.39
N ALA A 112 1.99 5.24 6.65
CA ALA A 112 0.69 5.65 6.13
C ALA A 112 0.09 4.57 5.21
N ALA A 113 0.89 4.02 4.30
CA ALA A 113 0.47 2.96 3.38
C ALA A 113 0.05 1.68 4.12
N THR A 114 0.84 1.20 5.08
CA THR A 114 0.53 -0.02 5.84
C THR A 114 -0.70 0.14 6.72
N LEU A 115 -0.87 1.28 7.38
CA LEU A 115 -2.07 1.59 8.17
C LEU A 115 -3.33 1.67 7.31
N LEU A 116 -3.24 2.29 6.12
CA LEU A 116 -4.34 2.36 5.18
C LEU A 116 -4.80 0.96 4.76
N VAL A 117 -3.89 0.13 4.23
CA VAL A 117 -4.30 -1.19 3.71
C VAL A 117 -4.76 -2.12 4.83
N ARG A 118 -4.19 -1.99 6.04
CA ARG A 118 -4.70 -2.67 7.24
C ARG A 118 -6.16 -2.30 7.45
N LYS A 119 -6.49 -1.01 7.46
CA LYS A 119 -7.87 -0.53 7.68
C LYS A 119 -8.85 -1.00 6.60
N LEU A 120 -8.41 -1.08 5.35
CA LEU A 120 -9.28 -1.43 4.22
C LEU A 120 -9.50 -2.94 4.08
N PHE A 121 -8.46 -3.75 4.27
CA PHE A 121 -8.48 -5.14 3.85
C PHE A 121 -8.35 -6.17 4.98
N VAL A 122 -7.79 -5.78 6.13
CA VAL A 122 -7.45 -6.70 7.22
C VAL A 122 -8.48 -6.59 8.34
N GLN A 123 -9.12 -7.72 8.69
CA GLN A 123 -10.16 -7.76 9.71
C GLN A 123 -9.61 -7.98 11.12
N ARG A 124 -8.54 -8.78 11.26
CA ARG A 124 -7.94 -9.07 12.56
C ARG A 124 -7.09 -7.90 13.04
N GLN A 125 -6.96 -7.79 14.36
CA GLN A 125 -6.02 -6.86 14.96
C GLN A 125 -4.60 -7.29 14.61
N VAL A 126 -3.86 -6.39 13.94
CA VAL A 126 -2.43 -6.54 13.72
C VAL A 126 -1.71 -5.78 14.84
N PRO A 127 -0.78 -6.42 15.56
CA PRO A 127 0.05 -5.72 16.54
C PRO A 127 0.76 -4.52 15.92
N GLU A 128 0.86 -3.41 16.66
CA GLU A 128 1.46 -2.18 16.13
C GLU A 128 2.93 -2.35 15.78
N ALA A 129 3.67 -3.13 16.57
CA ALA A 129 5.06 -3.50 16.30
C ALA A 129 5.22 -4.15 14.92
N ASN A 130 4.33 -5.09 14.56
CA ASN A 130 4.37 -5.76 13.26
C ASN A 130 4.07 -4.81 12.10
N ILE A 131 3.17 -3.84 12.28
CA ILE A 131 2.89 -2.79 11.28
C ILE A 131 4.12 -1.89 11.10
N LEU A 132 4.75 -1.48 12.19
CA LEU A 132 5.97 -0.66 12.14
C LEU A 132 7.12 -1.43 11.49
N GLU A 133 7.29 -2.70 11.83
CA GLU A 133 8.29 -3.58 11.22
C GLU A 133 8.08 -3.71 9.71
N LEU A 134 6.86 -4.00 9.25
CA LEU A 134 6.58 -4.07 7.81
C LEU A 134 6.87 -2.72 7.13
N SER A 135 6.50 -1.61 7.77
CA SER A 135 6.75 -0.27 7.23
C SER A 135 8.23 0.00 7.07
N TYR A 136 9.04 -0.40 8.06
CA TYR A 136 10.49 -0.35 7.98
C TYR A 136 11.05 -1.26 6.87
N GLN A 137 10.58 -2.50 6.77
CA GLN A 137 11.02 -3.42 5.71
C GLN A 137 10.69 -2.89 4.31
N LEU A 138 9.53 -2.26 4.13
CA LEU A 138 9.17 -1.59 2.88
C LEU A 138 10.13 -0.42 2.60
N SER A 139 10.40 0.44 3.57
CA SER A 139 11.25 1.64 3.37
C SER A 139 12.67 1.27 2.96
N ARG A 140 13.22 0.21 3.58
CA ARG A 140 14.54 -0.34 3.27
C ARG A 140 14.57 -1.23 2.03
N ARG A 141 13.42 -1.45 1.39
CA ARG A 141 13.25 -2.37 0.23
C ARG A 141 13.63 -3.81 0.56
N HIS A 142 13.50 -4.21 1.82
CA HIS A 142 13.67 -5.59 2.27
C HIS A 142 12.39 -6.41 2.07
N ALA A 143 11.23 -5.74 1.95
CA ALA A 143 9.96 -6.36 1.57
C ALA A 143 9.55 -5.91 0.15
N ASN A 144 9.12 -6.87 -0.66
CA ASN A 144 8.47 -6.61 -1.94
C ASN A 144 6.94 -6.82 -1.82
N GLN A 145 6.21 -6.65 -2.93
CA GLN A 145 4.77 -6.86 -2.98
C GLN A 145 4.31 -8.25 -2.48
N GLU A 146 5.11 -9.29 -2.69
CA GLU A 146 4.79 -10.66 -2.28
C GLU A 146 4.99 -10.85 -0.78
N THR A 147 6.11 -10.37 -0.22
CA THR A 147 6.35 -10.36 1.23
C THR A 147 5.25 -9.59 1.96
N ALA A 148 4.89 -8.40 1.48
CA ALA A 148 3.80 -7.61 2.06
C ALA A 148 2.45 -8.35 1.92
N GLY A 149 2.23 -9.04 0.79
CA GLY A 149 1.04 -9.84 0.57
C GLY A 149 0.90 -10.99 1.58
N LEU A 150 1.98 -11.74 1.81
CA LEU A 150 2.04 -12.82 2.80
C LEU A 150 1.83 -12.31 4.22
N PHE A 151 2.43 -11.16 4.55
CA PHE A 151 2.21 -10.50 5.83
C PHE A 151 0.71 -10.27 6.06
N PHE A 152 0.02 -9.62 5.11
CA PHE A 152 -1.40 -9.34 5.29
C PHE A 152 -2.28 -10.58 5.22
N ASP A 153 -1.94 -11.59 4.40
CA ASP A 153 -2.66 -12.86 4.34
C ASP A 153 -2.70 -13.54 5.73
N ALA A 154 -1.62 -13.47 6.52
CA ALA A 154 -1.57 -14.00 7.88
C ALA A 154 -2.61 -13.37 8.84
N PHE A 155 -3.08 -12.15 8.54
CA PHE A 155 -4.02 -11.40 9.38
C PHE A 155 -5.41 -11.21 8.76
N VAL A 156 -5.60 -11.55 7.49
CA VAL A 156 -6.90 -11.40 6.79
C VAL A 156 -7.92 -12.45 7.23
N ALA A 157 -7.49 -13.53 7.87
CA ALA A 157 -8.24 -14.76 8.11
C ALA A 157 -8.60 -15.48 6.79
N GLU A 158 -8.24 -16.75 6.67
CA GLU A 158 -8.95 -17.63 5.75
C GLU A 158 -10.42 -17.63 6.18
N GLY A 159 -11.33 -17.35 5.25
CA GLY A 159 -12.76 -17.43 5.52
C GLY A 159 -13.13 -18.84 5.99
N GLY A 160 -14.05 -18.92 6.94
CA GLY A 160 -14.85 -20.12 7.16
C GLY A 160 -15.76 -20.42 5.98
#